data_AF-A0A7Z0D5X1-F1
#
_entry.id   AF-A0A7Z0D5X1-F1
#
_cell.length_a   1.000
_cell.length_b   1.000
_cell.length_c   1.000
_cell.angle_alpha   90.00
_cell.angle_beta   90.00
_cell.angle_gamma   90.00
#
_symmetry.space_group_name_H-M   'P 1'
#
loop_
_entity.id
_entity.type
_entity.pdbx_description
1 polymer ?
#
loop_
_entity_poly.entity_id
_entity_poly.type
_entity_poly.pdbx_seq_one_letter_code
_entity_poly.pdbx_strand_id
1 'polypeptide(L)'
;MTDSQAAGRSGDTVSDRAVTVDIALPVFNEQAAVEAAAMRLRRASRDLPYRVRIIIVDNASTDRTPAISRRLAERFDDVSYLRLNRKGRGRALKTAWQTSDADICAYMDVDLSTDLTALAPALAALASGHSDISIGSRLAHGARVQRGLKREFISRGYNTILKTALDIRYSDAQCGFKAVRRDTARALLPFVSDVGWFFDTELLTLAEWAGMRIHEIPVDWIDDPDSSVDIVATAREDLRGVVRMIGTRVRGGYPLREIADDAAFPGSGRRPAGAHRLPHQIMSFGLIGVLSTAAFALLFLLLAPALGAQTANFAALVITAIANTAANRRVTFGVRGRAGAARHQGRGLIVFGLGWALTSGALAALHTEAPDAGRATELGALVAANIAATAIRFLLLHFWVFGPREGSRLAVATDPPSRPPLNRQPVDDHPLTCKGRQS
;
A
#
# COMPACT_ATOMS: atom_id res chain seq x y z
N MET A 1 -33.87 13.74 54.11
CA MET A 1 -34.43 14.17 52.82
C MET A 1 -33.27 14.67 51.99
N THR A 2 -32.74 13.81 51.12
CA THR A 2 -31.54 14.09 50.33
C THR A 2 -31.77 13.55 48.92
N ASP A 3 -31.46 14.41 47.96
CA ASP A 3 -31.64 14.29 46.53
C ASP A 3 -31.13 12.97 45.93
N SER A 4 -31.94 12.39 45.03
CA SER A 4 -31.50 11.39 44.07
C SER A 4 -31.59 12.00 42.67
N GLN A 5 -30.45 12.50 42.18
CA GLN A 5 -30.28 12.88 40.79
C GLN A 5 -30.25 11.61 39.92
N ALA A 6 -31.29 11.42 39.12
CA ALA A 6 -31.28 10.46 38.03
C ALA A 6 -30.44 11.02 36.87
N ALA A 7 -29.23 10.51 36.72
CA ALA A 7 -28.38 10.75 35.56
C ALA A 7 -29.03 10.09 34.32
N GLY A 8 -29.63 10.93 33.47
CA GLY A 8 -30.05 10.53 32.13
C GLY A 8 -28.84 10.12 31.30
N ARG A 9 -28.76 8.84 30.94
CA ARG A 9 -27.88 8.39 29.85
C ARG A 9 -28.48 8.90 28.55
N SER A 10 -27.90 9.97 28.02
CA SER A 10 -28.08 10.41 26.63
C SER A 10 -27.52 9.32 25.72
N GLY A 11 -28.38 8.42 25.27
CA GLY A 11 -28.11 7.57 24.12
C GLY A 11 -28.06 8.47 22.90
N ASP A 12 -26.86 8.65 22.34
CA ASP A 12 -26.65 9.37 21.09
C ASP A 12 -27.57 8.78 20.01
N THR A 13 -28.50 9.61 19.56
CA THR A 13 -29.32 9.39 18.38
C THR A 13 -28.39 9.26 17.17
N VAL A 14 -28.21 8.04 16.66
CA VAL A 14 -27.69 7.82 15.30
C VAL A 14 -28.66 8.53 14.37
N SER A 15 -28.21 9.66 13.83
CA SER A 15 -29.00 10.56 12.98
C SER A 15 -29.65 9.80 11.82
N ASP A 16 -30.98 9.91 11.72
CA ASP A 16 -31.89 9.39 10.68
C ASP A 16 -31.68 10.06 9.30
N ARG A 17 -30.49 10.60 9.04
CA ARG A 17 -30.13 11.26 7.79
C ARG A 17 -29.44 10.25 6.89
N ALA A 18 -29.97 10.09 5.67
CA ALA A 18 -29.33 9.28 4.63
C ALA A 18 -27.89 9.74 4.40
N VAL A 19 -26.95 8.80 4.47
CA VAL A 19 -25.52 9.03 4.21
C VAL A 19 -25.34 9.61 2.80
N THR A 20 -24.61 10.71 2.69
CA THR A 20 -24.34 11.36 1.41
C THR A 20 -23.00 10.93 0.83
N VAL A 21 -22.93 10.77 -0.49
CA VAL A 21 -21.73 10.32 -1.20
C VAL A 21 -21.47 11.24 -2.39
N ASP A 22 -20.26 11.78 -2.47
CA ASP A 22 -19.79 12.45 -3.68
C ASP A 22 -18.85 11.52 -4.45
N ILE A 23 -19.16 11.22 -5.71
CA ILE A 23 -18.27 10.45 -6.59
C ILE A 23 -17.61 11.39 -7.59
N ALA A 24 -16.32 11.66 -7.40
CA ALA A 24 -15.52 12.45 -8.32
C ALA A 24 -15.14 11.65 -9.57
N LEU A 25 -15.41 12.22 -10.75
CA LEU A 25 -15.08 11.70 -12.07
C LEU A 25 -14.08 12.66 -12.73
N PRO A 26 -12.76 12.48 -12.52
CA PRO A 26 -11.75 13.34 -13.13
C PRO A 26 -11.68 13.09 -14.64
N VAL A 27 -11.65 14.17 -15.41
CA VAL A 27 -11.62 14.13 -16.88
C VAL A 27 -10.57 15.06 -17.45
N PHE A 28 -9.88 14.64 -18.51
CA PHE A 28 -8.99 15.47 -19.30
C PHE A 28 -9.06 15.09 -20.77
N ASN A 29 -9.70 15.93 -21.58
CA ASN A 29 -9.95 15.67 -23.00
C ASN A 29 -10.72 14.36 -23.27
N GLU A 30 -11.84 14.19 -22.56
CA GLU A 30 -12.67 12.98 -22.55
C GLU A 30 -14.03 13.19 -23.21
N GLN A 31 -14.10 14.02 -24.26
CA GLN A 31 -15.36 14.37 -24.92
C GLN A 31 -16.14 13.15 -25.47
N ALA A 32 -15.44 12.05 -25.75
CA ALA A 32 -16.05 10.81 -26.24
C ALA A 32 -16.65 9.93 -25.12
N ALA A 33 -16.10 10.03 -23.90
CA ALA A 33 -16.42 9.12 -22.80
C ALA A 33 -17.28 9.76 -21.69
N VAL A 34 -17.06 11.04 -21.38
CA VAL A 34 -17.59 11.69 -20.16
C VAL A 34 -19.11 11.57 -19.99
N GLU A 35 -19.89 11.71 -21.06
CA GLU A 35 -21.36 11.62 -20.99
C GLU A 35 -21.82 10.18 -20.73
N ALA A 36 -21.26 9.21 -21.46
CA ALA A 36 -21.60 7.81 -21.26
C ALA A 36 -21.21 7.33 -19.85
N ALA A 37 -20.03 7.74 -19.37
CA ALA A 37 -19.51 7.41 -18.05
C ALA A 37 -20.39 7.98 -16.94
N ALA A 38 -20.68 9.29 -16.98
CA ALA A 38 -21.54 9.94 -15.99
C ALA A 38 -22.94 9.30 -15.95
N MET A 39 -23.54 9.01 -17.11
CA MET A 39 -24.86 8.38 -17.19
C MET A 39 -24.86 6.94 -16.66
N ARG A 40 -23.81 6.16 -16.92
CA ARG A 40 -23.69 4.79 -16.42
C ARG A 40 -23.48 4.77 -14.91
N LEU A 41 -22.62 5.63 -14.39
CA LEU A 41 -22.38 5.80 -12.95
C LEU A 41 -23.66 6.24 -12.23
N ARG A 42 -24.41 7.18 -12.82
CA ARG A 42 -25.69 7.64 -12.29
C ARG A 42 -26.72 6.53 -12.19
N ARG A 43 -26.83 5.69 -13.23
CA ARG A 43 -27.73 4.51 -13.20
C ARG A 43 -27.34 3.54 -12.10
N ALA A 44 -26.05 3.18 -11.99
CA ALA A 44 -25.56 2.27 -10.96
C ALA A 44 -25.74 2.84 -9.53
N SER A 45 -25.74 4.16 -9.39
CA SER A 45 -25.89 4.82 -8.08
C SER A 45 -27.33 4.86 -7.58
N ARG A 46 -28.34 4.64 -8.44
CA ARG A 46 -29.77 4.68 -8.06
C ARG A 46 -30.18 3.55 -7.13
N ASP A 47 -29.52 2.40 -7.26
CA ASP A 47 -29.82 1.20 -6.47
C ASP A 47 -29.09 1.20 -5.12
N LEU A 48 -28.25 2.22 -4.87
CA LEU A 48 -27.54 2.36 -3.60
C LEU A 48 -28.46 3.00 -2.54
N PRO A 49 -28.35 2.58 -1.27
CA PRO A 49 -29.11 3.16 -0.16
C PRO A 49 -28.55 4.53 0.29
N TYR A 50 -27.91 5.28 -0.61
CA TYR A 50 -27.17 6.51 -0.30
C TYR A 50 -27.61 7.63 -1.24
N ARG A 51 -27.54 8.88 -0.76
CA ARG A 51 -27.75 10.04 -1.63
C ARG A 51 -26.43 10.34 -2.35
N VAL A 52 -26.35 9.95 -3.61
CA VAL A 52 -25.15 10.10 -4.44
C VAL A 52 -25.21 11.36 -5.29
N ARG A 53 -24.11 12.12 -5.34
CA ARG A 53 -23.87 13.18 -6.31
C ARG A 53 -22.59 12.87 -7.08
N ILE A 54 -22.65 12.98 -8.40
CA ILE A 54 -21.50 12.81 -9.28
C ILE A 54 -20.87 14.18 -9.52
N ILE A 55 -19.56 14.29 -9.34
CA ILE A 55 -18.80 15.52 -9.59
C ILE A 55 -17.87 15.28 -10.77
N ILE A 56 -18.20 15.84 -11.93
CA ILE A 56 -17.29 15.82 -13.08
C ILE A 56 -16.20 16.86 -12.82
N VAL A 57 -14.95 16.40 -12.64
CA VAL A 57 -13.81 17.25 -12.30
C VAL A 57 -12.93 17.43 -13.54
N ASP A 58 -13.15 18.52 -14.28
CA ASP A 58 -12.38 18.84 -15.48
C ASP A 58 -10.98 19.37 -15.13
N ASN A 59 -9.98 18.58 -15.51
CA ASN A 59 -8.57 18.79 -15.23
C ASN A 59 -7.86 19.59 -16.33
N ALA A 60 -8.44 20.74 -16.68
CA ALA A 60 -7.97 21.68 -17.71
C ALA A 60 -8.09 21.18 -19.15
N SER A 61 -9.22 20.56 -19.52
CA SER A 61 -9.53 20.11 -20.88
C SER A 61 -9.58 21.27 -21.88
N THR A 62 -9.16 20.96 -23.11
CA THR A 62 -9.08 21.86 -24.28
C THR A 62 -10.04 21.47 -25.41
N ASP A 63 -10.75 20.35 -25.26
CA ASP A 63 -11.72 19.83 -26.23
C ASP A 63 -13.17 20.17 -25.83
N ARG A 64 -14.18 19.40 -26.29
CA ARG A 64 -15.59 19.64 -25.95
C ARG A 64 -16.01 19.13 -24.56
N THR A 65 -15.13 18.49 -23.79
CA THR A 65 -15.41 18.01 -22.43
C THR A 65 -16.06 19.07 -21.53
N PRO A 66 -15.61 20.35 -21.51
CA PRO A 66 -16.20 21.36 -20.63
C PRO A 66 -17.65 21.68 -20.98
N ALA A 67 -17.97 21.75 -22.28
CA ALA A 67 -19.31 22.04 -22.75
C ALA A 67 -20.28 20.88 -22.46
N ILE A 68 -19.81 19.63 -22.65
CA ILE A 68 -20.60 18.42 -22.35
C ILE A 68 -20.87 18.33 -20.84
N SER A 69 -19.82 18.52 -20.02
CA SER A 69 -19.92 18.40 -18.56
C SER A 69 -20.86 19.45 -17.94
N ARG A 70 -20.80 20.70 -18.42
CA ARG A 70 -21.72 21.76 -17.98
C ARG A 70 -23.17 21.43 -18.32
N ARG A 71 -23.44 20.98 -19.54
CA ARG A 71 -24.78 20.57 -19.97
C ARG A 71 -25.34 19.43 -19.11
N LEU A 72 -24.50 18.48 -18.69
CA LEU A 72 -24.92 17.40 -17.80
C LEU A 72 -25.30 17.91 -16.41
N ALA A 73 -24.51 18.83 -15.84
CA ALA A 73 -24.81 19.44 -14.55
C ALA A 73 -26.05 20.33 -14.57
N GLU A 74 -26.33 21.00 -15.70
CA GLU A 74 -27.58 21.77 -15.88
C GLU A 74 -28.82 20.87 -16.03
N ARG A 75 -28.64 19.66 -16.55
CA ARG A 75 -29.74 18.72 -16.83
C ARG A 75 -30.11 17.84 -15.64
N PHE A 76 -29.18 17.57 -14.72
CA PHE A 76 -29.36 16.59 -13.66
C PHE A 76 -28.90 17.14 -12.30
N ASP A 77 -29.80 17.21 -11.33
CA ASP A 77 -29.53 17.75 -9.99
C ASP A 77 -28.51 16.94 -9.17
N ASP A 78 -28.32 15.67 -9.53
CA ASP A 78 -27.35 14.74 -8.95
C ASP A 78 -26.01 14.73 -9.71
N VAL A 79 -25.80 15.66 -10.64
CA VAL A 79 -24.54 15.88 -11.36
C VAL A 79 -24.05 17.31 -11.14
N SER A 80 -22.78 17.46 -10.79
CA SER A 80 -22.12 18.76 -10.65
C SER A 80 -20.86 18.81 -11.49
N TYR A 81 -20.42 20.02 -11.79
CA TYR A 81 -19.26 20.26 -12.63
C TYR A 81 -18.26 21.19 -11.93
N LEU A 82 -17.01 20.73 -11.82
CA LEU A 82 -15.89 21.46 -11.24
C LEU A 82 -14.77 21.56 -12.27
N ARG A 83 -14.39 22.76 -12.69
CA ARG A 83 -13.26 22.99 -13.60
C ARG A 83 -12.03 23.48 -12.86
N LEU A 84 -10.89 22.85 -13.17
CA LEU A 84 -9.57 23.30 -12.75
C LEU A 84 -8.81 23.91 -13.93
N ASN A 85 -8.06 24.98 -13.65
CA ASN A 85 -7.25 25.67 -14.65
C ASN A 85 -5.84 25.06 -14.82
N ARG A 86 -5.47 24.08 -13.99
CA ARG A 86 -4.15 23.44 -14.01
C ARG A 86 -4.32 21.93 -13.97
N LYS A 87 -3.46 21.25 -14.74
CA LYS A 87 -3.41 19.79 -14.79
C LYS A 87 -2.95 19.19 -13.46
N GLY A 88 -3.43 17.97 -13.20
CA GLY A 88 -3.00 17.05 -12.15
C GLY A 88 -4.17 16.21 -11.64
N ARG A 89 -4.10 14.87 -11.79
CA ARG A 89 -5.17 13.99 -11.30
C ARG A 89 -5.33 14.09 -9.78
N GLY A 90 -4.21 14.02 -9.03
CA GLY A 90 -4.21 14.29 -7.59
C GLY A 90 -4.77 15.67 -7.23
N ARG A 91 -4.53 16.70 -8.06
CA ARG A 91 -5.16 18.03 -7.88
C ARG A 91 -6.68 17.97 -8.02
N ALA A 92 -7.18 17.29 -9.04
CA ALA A 92 -8.60 17.09 -9.27
C ALA A 92 -9.29 16.43 -8.06
N LEU A 93 -8.74 15.31 -7.59
CA LEU A 93 -9.26 14.58 -6.44
C LEU A 93 -9.15 15.40 -5.15
N LYS A 94 -7.98 15.97 -4.87
CA LYS A 94 -7.75 16.80 -3.68
C LYS A 94 -8.71 17.98 -3.62
N THR A 95 -8.93 18.67 -4.74
CA THR A 95 -9.85 19.82 -4.78
C THR A 95 -11.29 19.37 -4.54
N ALA A 96 -11.76 18.34 -5.26
CA ALA A 96 -13.12 17.85 -5.13
C ALA A 96 -13.44 17.38 -3.70
N TRP A 97 -12.52 16.63 -3.08
CA TRP A 97 -12.71 16.10 -1.74
C TRP A 97 -12.56 17.17 -0.64
N GLN A 98 -11.71 18.17 -0.82
CA GLN A 98 -11.59 19.29 0.13
C GLN A 98 -12.83 20.18 0.16
N THR A 99 -13.52 20.32 -0.97
CA THR A 99 -14.73 21.16 -1.08
C THR A 99 -16.02 20.36 -0.85
N SER A 100 -15.94 19.04 -0.71
CA SER A 100 -17.11 18.18 -0.54
C SER A 100 -17.70 18.28 0.87
N ASP A 101 -19.03 18.40 0.92
CA ASP A 101 -19.85 18.30 2.12
C ASP A 101 -20.46 16.90 2.30
N ALA A 102 -20.11 15.93 1.45
CA ALA A 102 -20.65 14.56 1.52
C ALA A 102 -19.95 13.71 2.58
N ASP A 103 -20.66 12.79 3.24
CA ASP A 103 -20.11 11.95 4.32
C ASP A 103 -18.98 11.04 3.83
N ILE A 104 -19.09 10.60 2.58
CA ILE A 104 -18.08 9.81 1.88
C ILE A 104 -17.71 10.52 0.58
N CYS A 105 -16.41 10.65 0.36
CA CYS A 105 -15.81 11.11 -0.88
C CYS A 105 -15.28 9.90 -1.64
N ALA A 106 -15.74 9.70 -2.86
CA ALA A 106 -15.30 8.61 -3.74
C ALA A 106 -14.74 9.14 -5.05
N TYR A 107 -14.07 8.27 -5.77
CA TYR A 107 -13.46 8.52 -7.07
C TYR A 107 -13.63 7.30 -7.97
N MET A 108 -13.95 7.55 -9.24
CA MET A 108 -13.91 6.57 -10.32
C MET A 108 -13.20 7.14 -11.56
N ASP A 109 -12.45 6.32 -12.27
CA ASP A 109 -11.96 6.66 -13.61
C ASP A 109 -13.10 6.80 -14.63
N VAL A 110 -12.91 7.68 -15.61
CA VAL A 110 -13.90 7.97 -16.66
C VAL A 110 -14.13 6.80 -17.61
N ASP A 111 -13.14 5.91 -17.77
CA ASP A 111 -13.27 4.70 -18.58
C ASP A 111 -14.18 3.65 -17.92
N LEU A 112 -14.47 3.79 -16.63
CA LEU A 112 -15.18 2.82 -15.79
C LEU A 112 -14.62 1.40 -15.94
N SER A 113 -13.30 1.28 -16.08
CA SER A 113 -12.59 -0.01 -16.15
C SER A 113 -12.72 -0.83 -14.86
N THR A 114 -13.04 -0.18 -13.74
CA THR A 114 -13.42 -0.86 -12.51
C THR A 114 -14.91 -1.16 -12.51
N ASP A 115 -15.27 -2.43 -12.25
CA ASP A 115 -16.67 -2.83 -12.18
C ASP A 115 -17.45 -2.03 -11.11
N LEU A 116 -18.60 -1.50 -11.50
CA LEU A 116 -19.49 -0.71 -10.65
C LEU A 116 -20.13 -1.54 -9.54
N THR A 117 -20.13 -2.87 -9.66
CA THR A 117 -20.57 -3.77 -8.58
C THR A 117 -19.76 -3.59 -7.29
N ALA A 118 -18.52 -3.09 -7.40
CA ALA A 118 -17.66 -2.80 -6.24
C ALA A 118 -18.12 -1.58 -5.42
N LEU A 119 -18.99 -0.71 -5.96
CA LEU A 119 -19.43 0.51 -5.27
C LEU A 119 -20.19 0.22 -3.97
N ALA A 120 -21.17 -0.69 -4.02
CA ALA A 120 -22.00 -1.01 -2.86
C ALA A 120 -21.19 -1.53 -1.65
N PRO A 121 -20.35 -2.58 -1.77
CA PRO A 121 -19.54 -3.06 -0.65
C PRO A 121 -18.52 -2.02 -0.17
N ALA A 122 -17.95 -1.22 -1.06
CA ALA A 122 -16.99 -0.17 -0.70
C ALA A 122 -17.60 0.91 0.17
N LEU A 123 -18.75 1.42 -0.24
CA LEU A 123 -19.45 2.47 0.49
C LEU A 123 -20.01 1.93 1.80
N ALA A 124 -20.48 0.68 1.83
CA ALA A 124 -20.97 0.03 3.05
C ALA A 124 -19.88 -0.12 4.12
N ALA A 125 -18.64 -0.47 3.74
CA ALA A 125 -17.52 -0.56 4.67
C ALA A 125 -17.22 0.80 5.36
N LEU A 126 -17.44 1.92 4.66
CA LEU A 126 -17.23 3.27 5.19
C LEU A 126 -18.43 3.76 6.00
N ALA A 127 -19.65 3.57 5.48
CA ALA A 127 -20.88 4.01 6.13
C ALA A 127 -21.12 3.30 7.47
N SER A 128 -20.74 2.02 7.58
CA SER A 128 -20.81 1.25 8.83
C SER A 128 -19.73 1.61 9.85
N GLY A 129 -18.74 2.43 9.48
CA GLY A 129 -17.57 2.68 10.31
C GLY A 129 -16.65 1.46 10.44
N HIS A 130 -16.79 0.44 9.59
CA HIS A 130 -15.86 -0.70 9.55
C HIS A 130 -14.47 -0.30 9.03
N SER A 131 -14.39 0.69 8.15
CA SER A 131 -13.13 1.18 7.58
C SER A 131 -13.13 2.68 7.36
N ASP A 132 -11.93 3.25 7.26
CA ASP A 132 -11.73 4.69 7.08
C ASP A 132 -11.53 5.03 5.58
N ILE A 133 -10.94 4.08 4.85
CA ILE A 133 -10.73 4.12 3.40
C ILE A 133 -11.13 2.77 2.80
N SER A 134 -11.73 2.78 1.62
CA SER A 134 -12.00 1.60 0.80
C SER A 134 -11.38 1.79 -0.58
N ILE A 135 -10.69 0.78 -1.09
CA ILE A 135 -10.06 0.80 -2.41
C ILE A 135 -10.46 -0.43 -3.22
N GLY A 136 -10.57 -0.28 -4.53
CA GLY A 136 -10.54 -1.41 -5.44
C GLY A 136 -9.13 -1.98 -5.48
N SER A 137 -9.00 -3.28 -5.70
CA SER A 137 -7.70 -3.94 -5.76
C SER A 137 -7.68 -4.99 -6.86
N ARG A 138 -6.88 -4.72 -7.90
CA ARG A 138 -6.62 -5.68 -9.00
C ARG A 138 -5.73 -6.83 -8.53
N LEU A 139 -5.10 -6.66 -7.36
CA LEU A 139 -4.12 -7.58 -6.79
C LEU A 139 -4.66 -8.33 -5.55
N ALA A 140 -5.91 -8.07 -5.17
CA ALA A 140 -6.58 -8.80 -4.09
C ALA A 140 -6.92 -10.24 -4.53
N HIS A 141 -7.00 -11.12 -3.54
CA HIS A 141 -7.39 -12.51 -3.77
C HIS A 141 -8.81 -12.56 -4.34
N GLY A 142 -8.98 -13.19 -5.50
CA GLY A 142 -10.25 -13.28 -6.23
C GLY A 142 -10.39 -12.31 -7.41
N ALA A 143 -9.48 -11.33 -7.58
CA ALA A 143 -9.48 -10.47 -8.76
C ALA A 143 -9.05 -11.24 -10.02
N ARG A 144 -9.78 -11.08 -11.12
CA ARG A 144 -9.39 -11.62 -12.44
C ARG A 144 -8.76 -10.51 -13.27
N VAL A 145 -7.46 -10.64 -13.52
CA VAL A 145 -6.68 -9.72 -14.34
C VAL A 145 -6.14 -10.46 -15.56
N GLN A 146 -6.50 -10.01 -16.76
CA GLN A 146 -5.87 -10.50 -18.00
C GLN A 146 -4.70 -9.58 -18.35
N ARG A 147 -3.46 -10.05 -18.16
CA ARG A 147 -2.25 -9.28 -18.43
C ARG A 147 -1.11 -10.15 -18.97
N GLY A 148 -0.27 -9.58 -19.83
CA GLY A 148 0.92 -10.26 -20.33
C GLY A 148 1.95 -10.53 -19.21
N LEU A 149 2.56 -11.73 -19.22
CA LEU A 149 3.47 -12.22 -18.17
C LEU A 149 4.63 -11.26 -17.83
N LYS A 150 5.18 -10.54 -18.83
CA LYS A 150 6.26 -9.57 -18.62
C LYS A 150 5.80 -8.36 -17.81
N ARG A 151 4.64 -7.79 -18.13
CA ARG A 151 4.07 -6.65 -17.41
C ARG A 151 3.63 -7.04 -15.99
N GLU A 152 3.12 -8.25 -15.82
CA GLU A 152 2.79 -8.83 -14.51
C GLU A 152 4.03 -8.86 -13.59
N PHE A 153 5.15 -9.40 -14.08
CA PHE A 153 6.38 -9.49 -13.30
C PHE A 153 6.94 -8.11 -12.90
N ILE A 154 6.99 -7.17 -13.85
CA ILE A 154 7.46 -5.79 -13.60
C ILE A 154 6.56 -5.11 -12.55
N SER A 155 5.24 -5.22 -12.72
CA SER A 155 4.27 -4.59 -11.81
C SER A 155 4.31 -5.18 -10.41
N ARG A 156 4.45 -6.51 -10.29
CA ARG A 156 4.60 -7.17 -8.98
C ARG A 156 5.92 -6.79 -8.31
N GLY A 157 7.03 -6.76 -9.05
CA GLY A 157 8.33 -6.32 -8.54
C GLY A 157 8.27 -4.88 -8.03
N TYR A 158 7.67 -3.99 -8.81
CA TYR A 158 7.46 -2.59 -8.46
C TYR A 158 6.61 -2.40 -7.20
N ASN A 159 5.43 -3.01 -7.14
CA ASN A 159 4.57 -2.96 -5.94
C ASN A 159 5.25 -3.55 -4.71
N THR A 160 6.07 -4.59 -4.89
CA THR A 160 6.84 -5.20 -3.81
C THR A 160 7.90 -4.23 -3.25
N ILE A 161 8.59 -3.49 -4.13
CA ILE A 161 9.53 -2.44 -3.72
C ILE A 161 8.80 -1.35 -2.93
N LEU A 162 7.68 -0.83 -3.44
CA LEU A 162 6.88 0.19 -2.74
C LEU A 162 6.43 -0.29 -1.37
N LYS A 163 5.88 -1.52 -1.31
CA LYS A 163 5.37 -2.12 -0.07
C LYS A 163 6.40 -2.15 1.04
N THR A 164 7.63 -2.48 0.67
CA THR A 164 8.74 -2.54 1.62
C THR A 164 9.30 -1.18 1.93
N ALA A 165 9.55 -0.35 0.92
CA ALA A 165 10.11 0.97 1.07
C ALA A 165 9.26 1.84 2.01
N LEU A 166 7.93 1.65 1.96
CA LEU A 166 6.99 2.41 2.74
C LEU A 166 6.46 1.66 3.97
N ASP A 167 6.79 0.37 4.14
CA ASP A 167 6.26 -0.50 5.22
C ASP A 167 4.71 -0.48 5.26
N ILE A 168 4.10 -0.75 4.10
CA ILE A 168 2.64 -0.73 3.86
C ILE A 168 2.12 -2.14 3.54
N ARG A 169 0.83 -2.38 3.81
CA ARG A 169 0.17 -3.68 3.62
C ARG A 169 -0.83 -3.69 2.47
N TYR A 170 -1.44 -2.54 2.14
CA TYR A 170 -2.43 -2.47 1.06
C TYR A 170 -1.84 -2.92 -0.28
N SER A 171 -2.65 -3.54 -1.14
CA SER A 171 -2.13 -4.25 -2.31
C SER A 171 -2.10 -3.45 -3.60
N ASP A 172 -3.00 -2.50 -3.80
CA ASP A 172 -3.09 -1.75 -5.05
C ASP A 172 -3.47 -0.27 -4.81
N ALA A 173 -2.47 0.61 -4.75
CA ALA A 173 -2.75 2.05 -4.69
C ALA A 173 -3.34 2.60 -5.99
N GLN A 174 -3.02 2.02 -7.14
CA GLN A 174 -3.27 2.64 -8.45
C GLN A 174 -4.60 2.20 -9.06
N CYS A 175 -5.45 1.48 -8.32
CA CYS A 175 -6.78 1.13 -8.80
C CYS A 175 -7.63 2.40 -9.04
N GLY A 176 -8.40 2.38 -10.12
CA GLY A 176 -9.27 3.46 -10.58
C GLY A 176 -10.52 3.69 -9.72
N PHE A 177 -10.64 3.02 -8.57
CA PHE A 177 -11.71 3.22 -7.60
C PHE A 177 -11.18 3.40 -6.18
N LYS A 178 -11.58 4.48 -5.52
CA LYS A 178 -11.29 4.75 -4.11
C LYS A 178 -12.45 5.48 -3.44
N ALA A 179 -12.67 5.19 -2.18
CA ALA A 179 -13.60 5.91 -1.33
C ALA A 179 -12.99 6.17 0.05
N VAL A 180 -13.28 7.31 0.64
CA VAL A 180 -12.75 7.77 1.92
C VAL A 180 -13.82 8.53 2.68
N ARG A 181 -13.86 8.38 4.01
CA ARG A 181 -14.75 9.20 4.85
C ARG A 181 -14.29 10.66 4.82
N ARG A 182 -15.23 11.61 4.86
CA ARG A 182 -14.92 13.04 4.77
C ARG A 182 -13.93 13.51 5.82
N ASP A 183 -14.10 13.09 7.07
CA ASP A 183 -13.21 13.41 8.19
C ASP A 183 -11.79 12.89 7.94
N THR A 184 -11.67 11.66 7.46
CA THR A 184 -10.42 11.02 7.09
C THR A 184 -9.73 11.76 5.95
N ALA A 185 -10.47 12.16 4.92
CA ALA A 185 -9.94 12.98 3.83
C ALA A 185 -9.44 14.34 4.34
N ARG A 186 -10.21 15.02 5.20
CA ARG A 186 -9.83 16.32 5.78
C ARG A 186 -8.56 16.22 6.63
N ALA A 187 -8.36 15.13 7.37
CA ALA A 187 -7.16 14.91 8.16
C ALA A 187 -5.92 14.61 7.29
N LEU A 188 -6.08 13.84 6.20
CA LEU A 188 -4.96 13.39 5.37
C LEU A 188 -4.51 14.41 4.32
N LEU A 189 -5.46 15.01 3.60
CA LEU A 189 -5.18 15.83 2.40
C LEU A 189 -4.23 17.02 2.63
N PRO A 190 -4.17 17.68 3.80
CA PRO A 190 -3.17 18.72 4.07
C PRO A 190 -1.73 18.21 3.94
N PHE A 191 -1.49 16.92 4.22
CA PHE A 191 -0.15 16.31 4.21
C PHE A 191 0.19 15.57 2.91
N VAL A 192 -0.80 15.38 2.02
CA VAL A 192 -0.57 14.84 0.67
C VAL A 192 -0.04 15.96 -0.22
N SER A 193 1.20 15.84 -0.66
CA SER A 193 1.93 16.85 -1.43
C SER A 193 1.80 16.65 -2.94
N ASP A 194 1.69 15.40 -3.37
CA ASP A 194 1.60 15.04 -4.78
C ASP A 194 0.28 15.48 -5.40
N VAL A 195 0.34 16.00 -6.62
CA VAL A 195 -0.83 16.45 -7.38
C VAL A 195 -1.02 15.66 -8.68
N GLY A 196 -0.14 14.67 -8.93
CA GLY A 196 -0.12 13.83 -10.12
C GLY A 196 -0.61 12.42 -9.82
N TRP A 197 0.08 11.42 -10.37
CA TRP A 197 -0.28 10.00 -10.26
C TRP A 197 0.11 9.37 -8.92
N PHE A 198 1.14 9.90 -8.25
CA PHE A 198 1.62 9.37 -6.97
C PHE A 198 0.70 9.75 -5.78
N PHE A 199 -0.26 10.66 -5.99
CA PHE A 199 -1.27 11.07 -5.00
C PHE A 199 -1.90 9.89 -4.26
N ASP A 200 -2.31 8.85 -5.00
CA ASP A 200 -2.96 7.68 -4.42
C ASP A 200 -2.06 6.92 -3.44
N THR A 201 -0.81 6.67 -3.86
CA THR A 201 0.18 5.99 -3.04
C THR A 201 0.50 6.81 -1.79
N GLU A 202 0.67 8.11 -1.93
CA GLU A 202 0.96 9.01 -0.82
C GLU A 202 -0.19 9.07 0.19
N LEU A 203 -1.43 9.21 -0.29
CA LEU A 203 -2.64 9.21 0.54
C LEU A 203 -2.77 7.92 1.35
N LEU A 204 -2.70 6.76 0.69
CA LEU A 204 -2.90 5.46 1.34
C LEU A 204 -1.75 5.13 2.31
N THR A 205 -0.52 5.48 1.94
CA THR A 205 0.63 5.32 2.82
C THR A 205 0.49 6.16 4.09
N LEU A 206 0.08 7.42 3.97
CA LEU A 206 -0.17 8.29 5.13
C LEU A 206 -1.28 7.75 6.02
N ALA A 207 -2.38 7.27 5.42
CA ALA A 207 -3.48 6.65 6.15
C ALA A 207 -3.02 5.43 6.95
N GLU A 208 -2.26 4.53 6.33
CA GLU A 208 -1.75 3.33 7.00
C GLU A 208 -0.73 3.68 8.10
N TRP A 209 0.14 4.66 7.86
CA TRP A 209 1.08 5.13 8.90
C TRP A 209 0.38 5.77 10.09
N ALA A 210 -0.73 6.48 9.86
CA ALA A 210 -1.62 6.98 10.90
C ALA A 210 -2.46 5.88 11.58
N GLY A 211 -2.36 4.63 11.12
CA GLY A 211 -3.07 3.48 11.72
C GLY A 211 -4.54 3.35 11.30
N MET A 212 -4.91 3.95 10.17
CA MET A 212 -6.27 3.86 9.61
C MET A 212 -6.53 2.49 8.97
N ARG A 213 -7.80 2.09 8.93
CA ARG A 213 -8.24 0.83 8.30
C ARG A 213 -8.55 1.06 6.84
N ILE A 214 -7.80 0.37 5.99
CA ILE A 214 -8.00 0.35 4.54
C ILE A 214 -8.66 -0.98 4.18
N HIS A 215 -9.87 -0.92 3.62
CA HIS A 215 -10.59 -2.07 3.07
C HIS A 215 -10.24 -2.24 1.59
N GLU A 216 -9.85 -3.45 1.19
CA GLU A 216 -9.57 -3.76 -0.22
C GLU A 216 -10.67 -4.65 -0.79
N ILE A 217 -11.27 -4.22 -1.89
CA ILE A 217 -12.29 -4.97 -2.62
C ILE A 217 -11.66 -5.54 -3.88
N PRO A 218 -11.72 -6.87 -4.11
CA PRO A 218 -11.24 -7.44 -5.35
C PRO A 218 -12.09 -6.91 -6.51
N VAL A 219 -11.41 -6.41 -7.55
CA VAL A 219 -12.07 -5.92 -8.77
C VAL A 219 -11.52 -6.66 -9.98
N ASP A 220 -12.42 -7.05 -10.89
CA ASP A 220 -12.03 -7.57 -12.19
C ASP A 220 -11.53 -6.43 -13.08
N TRP A 221 -10.45 -6.67 -13.81
CA TRP A 221 -9.82 -5.66 -14.66
C TRP A 221 -9.26 -6.27 -15.94
N ILE A 222 -9.48 -5.59 -17.07
CA ILE A 222 -9.02 -6.00 -18.39
C ILE A 222 -7.98 -4.96 -18.85
N ASP A 223 -6.78 -5.42 -19.24
CA ASP A 223 -5.71 -4.53 -19.72
C ASP A 223 -6.14 -3.87 -21.03
N ASP A 224 -6.10 -2.54 -21.09
CA ASP A 224 -6.25 -1.80 -22.33
C ASP A 224 -4.92 -1.90 -23.11
N PRO A 225 -4.90 -2.56 -24.29
CA PRO A 225 -3.68 -2.69 -25.08
C PRO A 225 -3.07 -1.34 -25.50
N ASP A 226 -3.87 -0.28 -25.56
CA ASP A 226 -3.51 1.04 -26.08
C ASP A 226 -3.04 2.03 -25.00
N SER A 227 -2.69 1.54 -23.81
CA SER A 227 -2.18 2.38 -22.72
C SER A 227 -0.94 3.19 -23.16
N SER A 228 -1.13 4.50 -23.33
CA SER A 228 -0.13 5.48 -23.75
C SER A 228 0.79 5.96 -22.61
N VAL A 229 0.79 5.25 -21.47
CA VAL A 229 1.54 5.66 -20.28
C VAL A 229 3.02 5.35 -20.46
N ASP A 230 3.85 6.41 -20.38
CA ASP A 230 5.31 6.25 -20.28
C ASP A 230 5.67 5.62 -18.93
N ILE A 231 5.96 4.32 -18.99
CA ILE A 231 6.26 3.47 -17.84
C ILE A 231 7.50 4.00 -17.09
N VAL A 232 8.49 4.51 -17.81
CA VAL A 232 9.76 4.95 -17.21
C VAL A 232 9.60 6.29 -16.50
N ALA A 233 8.89 7.24 -17.14
CA ALA A 233 8.58 8.52 -16.51
C ALA A 233 7.77 8.31 -15.21
N THR A 234 6.75 7.47 -15.27
CA THR A 234 5.89 7.15 -14.11
C THR A 234 6.69 6.49 -12.97
N ALA A 235 7.53 5.49 -13.29
CA ALA A 235 8.36 4.83 -12.28
C ALA A 235 9.36 5.80 -11.61
N ARG A 236 9.91 6.75 -12.36
CA ARG A 236 10.83 7.77 -11.82
C ARG A 236 10.11 8.76 -10.91
N GLU A 237 8.92 9.20 -11.30
CA GLU A 237 8.08 10.09 -10.48
C GLU A 237 7.68 9.43 -9.17
N ASP A 238 7.23 8.17 -9.24
CA ASP A 238 6.84 7.44 -8.04
C ASP A 238 8.04 7.20 -7.10
N LEU A 239 9.22 6.84 -7.64
CA LEU A 239 10.43 6.66 -6.81
C LEU A 239 10.82 7.97 -6.10
N ARG A 240 10.73 9.12 -6.79
CA ARG A 240 10.92 10.43 -6.15
C ARG A 240 9.88 10.67 -5.05
N GLY A 241 8.63 10.29 -5.29
CA GLY A 241 7.56 10.34 -4.30
C GLY A 241 7.89 9.53 -3.04
N VAL A 242 8.34 8.28 -3.22
CA VAL A 242 8.78 7.41 -2.12
C VAL A 242 9.92 8.04 -1.33
N VAL A 243 10.98 8.50 -1.99
CA VAL A 243 12.14 9.13 -1.33
C VAL A 243 11.71 10.37 -0.55
N ARG A 244 10.81 11.19 -1.12
CA ARG A 244 10.23 12.35 -0.45
C ARG A 244 9.47 11.94 0.81
N MET A 245 8.56 10.98 0.72
CA MET A 245 7.76 10.52 1.85
C MET A 245 8.62 9.95 2.98
N ILE A 246 9.61 9.10 2.65
CA ILE A 246 10.54 8.55 3.64
C ILE A 246 11.34 9.69 4.30
N GLY A 247 11.84 10.64 3.51
CA GLY A 247 12.58 11.80 4.00
C GLY A 247 11.74 12.67 4.95
N THR A 248 10.50 12.98 4.59
CA THR A 248 9.57 13.73 5.44
C THR A 248 9.25 12.96 6.72
N ARG A 249 9.03 11.64 6.62
CA ARG A 249 8.76 10.78 7.79
C ARG A 249 9.93 10.75 8.76
N VAL A 250 11.16 10.56 8.28
CA VAL A 250 12.38 10.52 9.11
C VAL A 250 12.62 11.84 9.84
N ARG A 251 12.28 12.97 9.21
CA ARG A 251 12.35 14.30 9.82
C ARG A 251 11.20 14.62 10.77
N GLY A 252 10.25 13.70 10.94
CA GLY A 252 9.06 13.93 11.77
C GLY A 252 8.05 14.90 11.17
N GLY A 253 8.09 15.13 9.85
CA GLY A 253 7.21 16.09 9.17
C GLY A 253 5.75 15.66 9.01
N TYR A 254 5.38 14.46 9.48
CA TYR A 254 4.01 13.98 9.50
C TYR A 254 3.51 13.83 10.95
N PRO A 255 2.52 14.64 11.38
CA PRO A 255 1.94 14.53 12.72
C PRO A 255 0.95 13.35 12.77
N LEU A 256 1.45 12.12 12.65
CA LEU A 256 0.63 10.91 12.46
C LEU A 256 -0.38 10.66 13.60
N ARG A 257 -0.09 11.14 14.82
CA ARG A 257 -1.03 11.05 15.95
C ARG A 257 -2.19 12.01 15.79
N GLU A 258 -1.91 13.28 15.50
CA GLU A 258 -2.93 14.30 15.25
C GLU A 258 -3.82 13.91 14.08
N ILE A 259 -3.22 13.43 12.98
CA ILE A 259 -3.96 12.90 11.83
C ILE A 259 -4.89 11.74 12.23
N ALA A 260 -4.42 10.84 13.11
CA ALA A 260 -5.22 9.71 13.58
C ALA A 260 -6.37 10.16 14.49
N ASP A 261 -6.13 11.15 15.35
CA ASP A 261 -7.08 11.71 16.30
C ASP A 261 -8.16 12.54 15.58
N ASP A 262 -7.78 13.35 14.59
CA ASP A 262 -8.69 14.17 13.77
C ASP A 262 -9.61 13.33 12.88
N ALA A 263 -9.14 12.16 12.43
CA ALA A 263 -9.92 11.21 11.64
C ALA A 263 -10.77 10.25 12.50
N ALA A 264 -10.64 10.29 13.83
CA ALA A 264 -11.12 9.22 14.69
C ALA A 264 -12.65 9.22 14.85
N PHE A 265 -13.24 8.06 14.56
CA PHE A 265 -14.47 7.62 15.20
C PHE A 265 -14.19 7.39 16.70
N PRO A 266 -15.04 7.84 17.64
CA PRO A 266 -14.84 7.62 19.07
C PRO A 266 -14.62 6.13 19.40
N GLY A 267 -13.56 5.82 20.17
CA GLY A 267 -13.30 4.48 20.71
C GLY A 267 -12.27 3.60 19.98
N SER A 268 -11.55 4.14 18.98
CA SER A 268 -10.67 3.30 18.14
C SER A 268 -9.29 2.96 18.72
N GLY A 269 -8.84 3.61 19.80
CA GLY A 269 -7.60 3.25 20.53
C GLY A 269 -6.36 3.09 19.65
N ARG A 270 -6.30 3.81 18.53
CA ARG A 270 -5.39 3.53 17.41
C ARG A 270 -3.94 3.85 17.79
N ARG A 271 -3.05 2.90 17.54
CA ARG A 271 -1.60 3.12 17.59
C ARG A 271 -1.07 3.25 16.17
N PRO A 272 -0.35 4.33 15.83
CA PRO A 272 0.33 4.46 14.55
C PRO A 272 1.20 3.23 14.26
N ALA A 273 1.23 2.79 13.00
CA ALA A 273 2.08 1.67 12.61
C ALA A 273 3.55 2.01 12.93
N GLY A 274 4.24 1.09 13.61
CA GLY A 274 5.61 1.28 14.08
C GLY A 274 6.62 1.45 12.95
N ALA A 275 6.85 2.70 12.55
CA ALA A 275 7.71 3.19 11.47
C ALA A 275 9.19 2.77 11.50
N HIS A 276 9.66 2.18 12.58
CA HIS A 276 11.09 2.12 12.87
C HIS A 276 11.83 0.95 12.22
N ARG A 277 11.17 0.13 11.39
CA ARG A 277 11.79 -1.11 10.86
C ARG A 277 12.69 -0.88 9.65
N LEU A 278 12.24 -0.12 8.64
CA LEU A 278 13.00 -0.01 7.39
C LEU A 278 14.24 0.90 7.46
N PRO A 279 14.18 2.13 8.02
CA PRO A 279 15.39 2.96 8.13
C PRO A 279 16.46 2.28 8.99
N HIS A 280 16.04 1.62 10.07
CA HIS A 280 16.91 0.79 10.89
C HIS A 280 17.49 -0.40 10.11
N GLN A 281 16.70 -1.07 9.27
CA GLN A 281 17.17 -2.17 8.42
C GLN A 281 18.19 -1.70 7.39
N ILE A 282 17.97 -0.57 6.71
CA ILE A 282 18.90 0.00 5.74
C ILE A 282 20.20 0.40 6.45
N MET A 283 20.11 1.08 7.60
CA MET A 283 21.27 1.48 8.39
C MET A 283 22.04 0.27 8.93
N SER A 284 21.33 -0.73 9.47
CA SER A 284 21.94 -1.97 9.97
C SER A 284 22.59 -2.77 8.85
N PHE A 285 21.93 -2.88 7.69
CA PHE A 285 22.48 -3.55 6.52
C PHE A 285 23.75 -2.86 6.01
N GLY A 286 23.73 -1.52 5.93
CA GLY A 286 24.90 -0.72 5.55
C GLY A 286 26.06 -0.90 6.52
N LEU A 287 25.80 -0.81 7.83
CA LEU A 287 26.82 -1.02 8.87
C LEU A 287 27.41 -2.43 8.83
N ILE A 288 26.57 -3.47 8.70
CA ILE A 288 27.02 -4.86 8.54
C ILE A 288 27.83 -5.03 7.25
N GLY A 289 27.45 -4.34 6.17
CA GLY A 289 28.21 -4.27 4.93
C GLY A 289 29.63 -3.76 5.16
N VAL A 290 29.78 -2.58 5.78
CA VAL A 290 31.09 -1.98 6.10
C VAL A 290 31.94 -2.91 6.99
N LEU A 291 31.35 -3.46 8.06
CA LEU A 291 32.02 -4.39 8.97
C LEU A 291 32.46 -5.68 8.25
N SER A 292 31.63 -6.18 7.33
CA SER A 292 31.96 -7.39 6.55
C SER A 292 33.11 -7.13 5.57
N THR A 293 33.16 -5.95 4.95
CA THR A 293 34.26 -5.54 4.07
C THR A 293 35.57 -5.41 4.86
N ALA A 294 35.53 -4.80 6.05
CA ALA A 294 36.70 -4.73 6.93
C ALA A 294 37.17 -6.12 7.38
N ALA A 295 36.24 -7.01 7.76
CA ALA A 295 36.55 -8.40 8.11
C ALA A 295 37.15 -9.19 6.94
N PHE A 296 36.67 -8.95 5.71
CA PHE A 296 37.22 -9.55 4.50
C PHE A 296 38.67 -9.14 4.30
N ALA A 297 38.96 -7.84 4.36
CA ALA A 297 40.32 -7.32 4.19
C ALA A 297 41.28 -7.90 5.23
N LEU A 298 40.86 -7.96 6.50
CA LEU A 298 41.65 -8.56 7.57
C LEU A 298 41.91 -10.06 7.35
N LEU A 299 40.87 -10.83 7.01
CA LEU A 299 41.01 -12.27 6.73
C LEU A 299 41.94 -12.52 5.54
N PHE A 300 41.85 -11.73 4.48
CA PHE A 300 42.74 -11.83 3.34
C PHE A 300 44.20 -11.59 3.74
N LEU A 301 44.48 -10.52 4.48
CA LEU A 301 45.84 -10.18 4.93
C LEU A 301 46.44 -11.26 5.84
N LEU A 302 45.63 -11.90 6.69
CA LEU A 302 46.07 -12.98 7.57
C LEU A 302 46.31 -14.31 6.84
N LEU A 303 45.49 -14.61 5.84
CA LEU A 303 45.54 -15.89 5.11
C LEU A 303 46.52 -15.88 3.93
N ALA A 304 46.74 -14.72 3.31
CA ALA A 304 47.56 -14.59 2.10
C ALA A 304 49.01 -15.12 2.26
N PRO A 305 49.72 -14.89 3.39
CA PRO A 305 51.08 -15.41 3.58
C PRO A 305 51.16 -16.94 3.62
N ALA A 306 50.11 -17.61 4.10
CA ALA A 306 50.10 -19.06 4.30
C ALA A 306 49.47 -19.85 3.13
N LEU A 307 48.45 -19.29 2.49
CA LEU A 307 47.63 -20.00 1.48
C LEU A 307 47.83 -19.50 0.05
N GLY A 308 48.58 -18.40 -0.12
CA GLY A 308 48.67 -17.68 -1.40
C GLY A 308 47.45 -16.82 -1.68
N ALA A 309 47.63 -15.80 -2.53
CA ALA A 309 46.63 -14.74 -2.73
C ALA A 309 45.28 -15.24 -3.24
N GLN A 310 45.24 -16.18 -4.20
CA GLN A 310 43.98 -16.68 -4.75
C GLN A 310 43.17 -17.48 -3.74
N THR A 311 43.81 -18.43 -3.03
CA THR A 311 43.16 -19.27 -2.02
C THR A 311 42.70 -18.43 -0.83
N ALA A 312 43.52 -17.47 -0.38
CA ALA A 312 43.18 -16.54 0.69
C ALA A 312 41.98 -15.65 0.33
N ASN A 313 41.93 -15.14 -0.91
CA ASN A 313 40.81 -14.34 -1.40
C ASN A 313 39.50 -15.15 -1.41
N PHE A 314 39.54 -16.37 -1.97
CA PHE A 314 38.36 -17.23 -2.01
C PHE A 314 37.87 -17.60 -0.59
N ALA A 315 38.78 -17.99 0.30
CA ALA A 315 38.44 -18.32 1.69
C ALA A 315 37.84 -17.11 2.43
N ALA A 316 38.45 -15.93 2.31
CA ALA A 316 37.95 -14.70 2.92
C ALA A 316 36.55 -14.34 2.39
N LEU A 317 36.30 -14.47 1.09
CA LEU A 317 34.98 -14.22 0.48
C LEU A 317 33.91 -15.17 1.02
N VAL A 318 34.20 -16.46 1.09
CA VAL A 318 33.23 -17.47 1.58
C VAL A 318 32.91 -17.25 3.06
N ILE A 319 33.94 -17.08 3.90
CA ILE A 319 33.77 -16.89 5.35
C ILE A 319 32.96 -15.62 5.62
N THR A 320 33.30 -14.51 4.97
CA THR A 320 32.58 -13.25 5.15
C THR A 320 31.17 -13.29 4.57
N ALA A 321 30.91 -14.00 3.47
CA ALA A 321 29.56 -14.16 2.93
C ALA A 321 28.63 -14.91 3.92
N ILE A 322 29.12 -15.97 4.55
CA ILE A 322 28.39 -16.76 5.56
C ILE A 322 28.13 -15.90 6.81
N ALA A 323 29.17 -15.20 7.29
CA ALA A 323 29.08 -14.33 8.46
C ALA A 323 28.13 -13.14 8.23
N ASN A 324 28.21 -12.49 7.06
CA ASN A 324 27.35 -11.38 6.66
C ASN A 324 25.87 -11.80 6.61
N THR A 325 25.59 -12.98 6.04
CA THR A 325 24.21 -13.53 5.98
C THR A 325 23.68 -13.85 7.39
N ALA A 326 24.54 -14.41 8.26
CA ALA A 326 24.17 -14.69 9.65
C ALA A 326 23.93 -13.42 10.48
N ALA A 327 24.77 -12.39 10.30
CA ALA A 327 24.64 -11.09 10.95
C ALA A 327 23.36 -10.39 10.51
N ASN A 328 23.10 -10.31 9.19
CA ASN A 328 21.87 -9.74 8.66
C ASN A 328 20.63 -10.49 9.14
N ARG A 329 20.66 -11.83 9.22
CA ARG A 329 19.57 -12.64 9.77
C ARG A 329 19.20 -12.24 11.19
N ARG A 330 20.20 -12.00 12.05
CA ARG A 330 19.99 -11.73 13.50
C ARG A 330 19.70 -10.26 13.78
N VAL A 331 20.43 -9.34 13.14
CA VAL A 331 20.47 -7.92 13.48
C VAL A 331 19.56 -7.11 12.57
N THR A 332 19.67 -7.29 11.24
CA THR A 332 18.85 -6.54 10.27
C THR A 332 17.42 -7.03 10.24
N PHE A 333 17.22 -8.35 10.12
CA PHE A 333 15.89 -8.94 9.90
C PHE A 333 15.28 -9.60 11.15
N GLY A 334 15.98 -9.58 12.29
CA GLY A 334 15.43 -10.01 13.59
C GLY A 334 15.04 -11.49 13.72
N VAL A 335 15.48 -12.35 12.80
CA VAL A 335 15.14 -13.79 12.78
C VAL A 335 16.02 -14.55 13.78
N ARG A 336 15.44 -14.96 14.90
CA ARG A 336 16.08 -15.74 15.98
C ARG A 336 15.73 -17.24 15.88
N GLY A 337 16.61 -18.12 16.35
CA GLY A 337 16.44 -19.59 16.34
C GLY A 337 17.16 -20.32 15.19
N ARG A 338 17.12 -21.67 15.19
CA ARG A 338 17.78 -22.54 14.18
C ARG A 338 16.90 -22.89 12.97
N ALA A 339 15.58 -22.70 13.08
CA ALA A 339 14.64 -22.99 12.01
C ALA A 339 14.97 -22.20 10.72
N GLY A 340 15.03 -22.91 9.59
CA GLY A 340 15.30 -22.34 8.27
C GLY A 340 16.72 -21.78 8.06
N ALA A 341 17.64 -21.94 9.02
CA ALA A 341 18.98 -21.33 8.95
C ALA A 341 19.80 -21.82 7.75
N ALA A 342 19.81 -23.13 7.48
CA ALA A 342 20.50 -23.71 6.32
C ALA A 342 19.93 -23.19 4.98
N ARG A 343 18.59 -23.08 4.90
CA ARG A 343 17.92 -22.52 3.72
C ARG A 343 18.26 -21.04 3.52
N HIS A 344 18.32 -20.25 4.60
CA HIS A 344 18.68 -18.83 4.51
C HIS A 344 20.16 -18.64 4.13
N GLN A 345 21.05 -19.51 4.61
CA GLN A 345 22.46 -19.52 4.21
C GLN A 345 22.64 -19.91 2.74
N GLY A 346 21.98 -20.98 2.28
CA GLY A 346 22.05 -21.39 0.86
C GLY A 346 21.53 -20.30 -0.07
N ARG A 347 20.43 -19.65 0.29
CA ARG A 347 19.89 -18.51 -0.46
C ARG A 347 20.81 -17.28 -0.40
N GLY A 348 21.40 -16.98 0.76
CA GLY A 348 22.38 -15.90 0.89
C GLY A 348 23.62 -16.12 0.02
N LEU A 349 24.06 -17.37 -0.13
CA LEU A 349 25.18 -17.73 -1.01
C LEU A 349 24.83 -17.57 -2.50
N ILE A 350 23.59 -17.89 -2.90
CA ILE A 350 23.09 -17.60 -4.26
C ILE A 350 23.10 -16.09 -4.54
N VAL A 351 22.62 -15.29 -3.59
CA VAL A 351 22.64 -13.82 -3.72
C VAL A 351 24.06 -13.28 -3.82
N PHE A 352 25.00 -13.84 -3.04
CA PHE A 352 26.41 -13.51 -3.16
C PHE A 352 26.98 -13.86 -4.53
N GLY A 353 26.71 -15.06 -5.04
CA GLY A 353 27.17 -15.52 -6.36
C GLY A 353 26.65 -14.64 -7.50
N LEU A 354 25.38 -14.22 -7.43
CA LEU A 354 24.80 -13.28 -8.40
C LEU A 354 25.50 -11.90 -8.36
N GLY A 355 25.79 -11.39 -7.16
CA GLY A 355 26.55 -10.14 -7.02
C GLY A 355 27.96 -10.24 -7.61
N TRP A 356 28.65 -11.36 -7.37
CA TRP A 356 29.99 -11.61 -7.92
C TRP A 356 29.99 -11.77 -9.44
N ALA A 357 28.98 -12.46 -9.99
CA ALA A 357 28.80 -12.61 -11.43
C ALA A 357 28.52 -11.25 -12.10
N LEU A 358 27.75 -10.37 -11.44
CA LEU A 358 27.46 -9.03 -11.94
C LEU A 358 28.73 -8.16 -12.00
N THR A 359 29.52 -8.14 -10.93
CA THR A 359 30.77 -7.35 -10.90
C THR A 359 31.83 -7.89 -11.86
N SER A 360 31.95 -9.22 -11.96
CA SER A 360 32.89 -9.87 -12.89
C SER A 360 32.46 -9.69 -14.34
N GLY A 361 31.16 -9.82 -14.62
CA GLY A 361 30.58 -9.60 -15.93
C GLY A 361 30.67 -8.16 -16.40
N ALA A 362 30.51 -7.18 -15.51
CA ALA A 362 30.69 -5.76 -15.84
C ALA A 362 32.12 -5.45 -16.29
N LEU A 363 33.12 -6.06 -15.64
CA LEU A 363 34.52 -5.90 -16.05
C LEU A 363 34.81 -6.59 -17.40
N ALA A 364 34.30 -7.81 -17.58
CA ALA A 364 34.43 -8.54 -18.83
C ALA A 364 33.79 -7.79 -20.01
N ALA A 365 32.59 -7.23 -19.82
CA ALA A 365 31.90 -6.42 -20.82
C ALA A 365 32.67 -5.14 -21.15
N LEU A 366 33.23 -4.47 -20.15
CA LEU A 366 34.05 -3.27 -20.36
C LEU A 366 35.31 -3.60 -21.18
N HIS A 367 35.99 -4.71 -20.89
CA HIS A 367 37.18 -5.12 -21.65
C HIS A 367 36.86 -5.60 -23.07
N THR A 368 35.64 -6.09 -23.34
CA THR A 368 35.22 -6.43 -24.70
C THR A 368 34.84 -5.20 -25.53
N GLU A 369 34.18 -4.21 -24.93
CA GLU A 369 33.68 -3.03 -25.66
C GLU A 369 34.68 -1.86 -25.69
N ALA A 370 35.53 -1.73 -24.67
CA ALA A 370 36.54 -0.71 -24.54
C ALA A 370 37.87 -1.31 -24.03
N PRO A 371 38.64 -2.01 -24.88
CA PRO A 371 39.88 -2.70 -24.48
C PRO A 371 40.94 -1.76 -23.91
N ASP A 372 40.95 -0.50 -24.36
CA ASP A 372 41.88 0.55 -23.93
C ASP A 372 41.33 1.41 -22.78
N ALA A 373 40.29 0.94 -22.07
CA ALA A 373 39.70 1.67 -20.96
C ALA A 373 40.76 1.97 -19.88
N GLY A 374 40.92 3.26 -19.57
CA GLY A 374 41.82 3.67 -18.49
C GLY A 374 41.33 3.20 -17.11
N ARG A 375 42.26 3.08 -16.15
CA ARG A 375 41.99 2.63 -14.76
C ARG A 375 40.85 3.37 -14.06
N ALA A 376 40.63 4.64 -14.41
CA ALA A 376 39.52 5.44 -13.86
C ALA A 376 38.14 4.95 -14.35
N THR A 377 38.05 4.53 -15.61
CA THR A 377 36.82 3.98 -16.21
C THR A 377 36.52 2.59 -15.66
N GLU A 378 37.55 1.75 -15.49
CA GLU A 378 37.41 0.45 -14.83
C GLU A 378 36.93 0.59 -13.38
N LEU A 379 37.53 1.53 -12.63
CA LEU A 379 37.10 1.84 -11.27
C LEU A 379 35.66 2.36 -11.23
N GLY A 380 35.27 3.24 -12.16
CA GLY A 380 33.91 3.74 -12.28
C GLY A 380 32.89 2.64 -12.55
N ALA A 381 33.18 1.72 -13.48
CA ALA A 381 32.34 0.57 -13.79
C ALA A 381 32.21 -0.38 -12.58
N LEU A 382 33.31 -0.64 -11.88
CA LEU A 382 33.31 -1.46 -10.66
C LEU A 382 32.51 -0.83 -9.52
N VAL A 383 32.61 0.49 -9.32
CA VAL A 383 31.82 1.20 -8.30
C VAL A 383 30.33 1.12 -8.63
N ALA A 384 29.95 1.41 -9.88
CA ALA A 384 28.56 1.32 -10.32
C ALA A 384 27.99 -0.11 -10.18
N ALA A 385 28.76 -1.12 -10.62
CA ALA A 385 28.38 -2.52 -10.50
C ALA A 385 28.26 -2.97 -9.03
N ASN A 386 29.16 -2.51 -8.14
CA ASN A 386 29.08 -2.83 -6.71
C ASN A 386 27.86 -2.17 -6.03
N ILE A 387 27.53 -0.94 -6.37
CA ILE A 387 26.32 -0.27 -5.86
C ILE A 387 25.07 -1.04 -6.31
N ALA A 388 24.99 -1.39 -7.60
CA ALA A 388 23.89 -2.18 -8.15
C ALA A 388 23.80 -3.57 -7.49
N ALA A 389 24.91 -4.29 -7.37
CA ALA A 389 24.97 -5.58 -6.70
C ALA A 389 24.54 -5.51 -5.23
N THR A 390 24.93 -4.45 -4.52
CA THR A 390 24.55 -4.23 -3.11
C THR A 390 23.06 -3.95 -2.98
N ALA A 391 22.48 -3.14 -3.86
CA ALA A 391 21.04 -2.88 -3.90
C ALA A 391 20.26 -4.17 -4.21
N ILE A 392 20.64 -4.90 -5.26
CA ILE A 392 20.03 -6.19 -5.63
C ILE A 392 20.14 -7.18 -4.47
N ARG A 393 21.31 -7.24 -3.80
CA ARG A 393 21.53 -8.11 -2.64
C ARG A 393 20.62 -7.77 -1.48
N PHE A 394 20.46 -6.49 -1.15
CA PHE A 394 19.53 -6.05 -0.11
C PHE A 394 18.10 -6.49 -0.44
N LEU A 395 17.64 -6.24 -1.67
CA LEU A 395 16.31 -6.62 -2.13
C LEU A 395 16.11 -8.15 -2.04
N LEU A 396 17.02 -8.94 -2.59
CA LEU A 396 16.91 -10.40 -2.54
C LEU A 396 16.93 -10.95 -1.11
N LEU A 397 17.77 -10.40 -0.23
CA LEU A 397 17.79 -10.78 1.18
C LEU A 397 16.48 -10.42 1.88
N HIS A 398 16.00 -9.19 1.69
CA HIS A 398 14.77 -8.70 2.29
C HIS A 398 13.54 -9.50 1.83
N PHE A 399 13.42 -9.78 0.52
CA PHE A 399 12.21 -10.36 -0.06
C PHE A 399 12.22 -11.88 -0.18
N TRP A 400 13.32 -12.44 -0.68
CA TRP A 400 13.37 -13.85 -1.05
C TRP A 400 13.96 -14.70 0.08
N VAL A 401 14.98 -14.19 0.76
CA VAL A 401 15.64 -14.92 1.84
C VAL A 401 14.86 -14.82 3.14
N PHE A 402 14.49 -13.61 3.54
CA PHE A 402 13.86 -13.32 4.83
C PHE A 402 12.42 -12.77 4.74
N GLY A 403 11.85 -12.68 3.54
CA GLY A 403 10.49 -12.19 3.36
C GLY A 403 9.43 -13.07 4.04
N PRO A 404 8.26 -12.50 4.40
CA PRO A 404 7.18 -13.26 5.03
C PRO A 404 6.73 -14.40 4.11
N ARG A 405 6.74 -15.64 4.61
CA ARG A 405 6.12 -16.76 3.87
C ARG A 405 4.62 -16.63 3.96
N GLU A 406 3.92 -16.84 2.84
CA GLU A 406 2.45 -16.94 2.75
C GLU A 406 1.85 -18.03 3.66
N GLY A 407 2.67 -18.92 4.24
CA GLY A 407 2.27 -20.05 5.07
C GLY A 407 1.70 -19.72 6.46
N SER A 408 1.53 -18.44 6.83
CA SER A 408 0.89 -18.07 8.10
C SER A 408 -0.59 -17.70 7.95
N ARG A 409 -1.13 -17.62 6.73
CA ARG A 409 -2.56 -17.31 6.50
C ARG A 409 -3.50 -18.50 6.70
N LEU A 410 -2.97 -19.72 6.77
CA LEU A 410 -3.76 -20.95 6.97
C LEU A 410 -4.05 -21.29 8.44
N ALA A 411 -3.54 -20.52 9.41
CA ALA A 411 -3.73 -20.83 10.83
C ALA A 411 -4.83 -20.00 11.53
N VAL A 412 -5.57 -19.14 10.80
CA VAL A 412 -6.63 -18.28 11.38
C VAL A 412 -8.05 -18.74 10.98
N ALA A 413 -8.17 -19.80 10.17
CA ALA A 413 -9.48 -20.25 9.65
C ALA A 413 -10.11 -21.44 10.41
N THR A 414 -9.58 -21.83 11.57
CA THR A 414 -10.17 -22.92 12.37
C THR A 414 -10.21 -22.57 13.85
N ASP A 415 -10.98 -21.54 14.21
CA ASP A 415 -11.63 -21.52 15.52
C ASP A 415 -13.11 -21.18 15.30
N PRO A 416 -14.05 -22.11 15.53
CA PRO A 416 -15.46 -21.76 15.49
C PRO A 416 -15.76 -20.77 16.62
N PRO A 417 -16.68 -19.81 16.42
CA PRO A 417 -16.99 -18.81 17.43
C PRO A 417 -17.43 -19.50 18.73
N SER A 418 -16.69 -19.24 19.81
CA SER A 418 -17.07 -19.62 21.15
C SER A 418 -18.45 -19.02 21.46
N ARG A 419 -19.42 -19.90 21.71
CA ARG A 419 -20.77 -19.51 22.11
C ARG A 419 -20.69 -18.60 23.35
N PRO A 420 -21.49 -17.52 23.42
CA PRO A 420 -21.58 -16.72 24.64
C PRO A 420 -22.13 -17.59 25.78
N PRO A 421 -21.72 -17.35 27.04
CA PRO A 421 -22.18 -18.13 28.17
C PRO A 421 -23.70 -17.96 28.32
N LEU A 422 -24.42 -19.08 28.27
CA LEU A 422 -25.84 -19.18 28.61
C LEU A 422 -26.02 -18.69 30.05
N ASN A 423 -26.66 -17.53 30.17
CA ASN A 423 -27.14 -16.99 31.43
C ASN A 423 -28.16 -17.99 32.01
N ARG A 424 -27.77 -18.74 33.05
CA ARG A 424 -28.71 -19.59 33.80
C ARG A 424 -29.62 -18.68 34.60
N GLN A 425 -30.86 -18.50 34.15
CA GLN A 425 -31.93 -18.10 35.05
C GLN A 425 -32.25 -19.27 36.01
N PRO A 426 -32.61 -19.00 37.27
CA PRO A 426 -33.08 -20.03 38.18
C PRO A 426 -34.43 -20.56 37.68
N VAL A 427 -34.57 -21.87 37.66
CA VAL A 427 -35.85 -22.56 37.41
C VAL A 427 -36.66 -22.47 38.70
N ASP A 428 -37.85 -21.88 38.63
CA ASP A 428 -38.85 -21.96 39.70
C ASP A 428 -39.40 -23.39 39.79
N ASP A 429 -39.11 -24.07 40.90
CA ASP A 429 -39.65 -25.37 41.26
C ASP A 429 -41.13 -25.23 41.67
N HIS A 430 -42.05 -25.64 40.79
CA HIS A 430 -43.43 -25.96 41.18
C HIS A 430 -43.58 -27.48 41.37
N PRO A 431 -44.02 -27.95 42.56
CA PRO A 431 -44.20 -29.38 42.80
C PRO A 431 -45.48 -29.90 42.14
N LEU A 432 -45.31 -30.90 41.27
CA LEU A 432 -46.36 -31.73 40.71
C LEU A 432 -47.07 -32.50 41.84
N THR A 433 -48.37 -32.25 42.03
CA THR A 433 -49.25 -33.09 42.83
C THR A 433 -50.01 -34.06 41.92
N CYS A 434 -49.70 -35.35 42.06
CA CYS A 434 -50.50 -36.44 41.52
C CYS A 434 -51.76 -36.67 42.39
N LYS A 435 -52.93 -36.56 41.78
CA LYS A 435 -54.18 -37.30 42.08
C LYS A 435 -54.81 -37.55 40.70
N GLY A 436 -55.25 -38.72 40.26
CA GLY A 436 -55.68 -39.93 40.95
C GLY A 436 -57.15 -40.20 40.60
N ARG A 437 -57.36 -41.09 39.60
CA ARG A 437 -58.52 -41.99 39.36
C ARG A 437 -59.92 -41.47 38.95
N GLN A 438 -60.48 -42.23 38.00
CA GLN A 438 -61.88 -42.69 37.84
C GLN A 438 -62.91 -41.58 37.57
N SER A 439 -63.62 -41.56 36.43
CA SER A 439 -64.48 -42.61 35.86
C SER A 439 -64.73 -42.33 34.38
#